data_AF-A0A7V9DU39-F1
#
_entry.id   AF-A0A7V9DU39-F1
#
_cell.length_a   1.000
_cell.length_b   1.000
_cell.length_c   1.000
_cell.angle_alpha   90.00
_cell.angle_beta   90.00
_cell.angle_gamma   90.00
#
_symmetry.space_group_name_H-M   'P 1'
#
loop_
_entity.id
_entity.type
_entity.pdbx_description
1 polymer ?
#
loop_
_entity_poly.entity_id
_entity_poly.type
_entity_poly.pdbx_seq_one_letter_code
_entity_poly.pdbx_strand_id
1 'polypeptide(L)' 'MCRSIKTLRPPFTDDVTDDDVRAAALQYVRKVSGFRSPAPHNAAAFEAAVDGVTTATRELLDTIQVRGR' A
#
# COMPACT_ATOMS: atom_id res chain seq x y z
N MET A 1 5.21 15.59 5.94
CA MET A 1 5.58 15.27 4.55
C MET A 1 5.07 13.86 4.25
N CYS A 2 4.13 13.74 3.31
CA CYS A 2 3.66 12.44 2.83
C CYS A 2 4.84 11.75 2.14
N ARG A 3 5.20 10.53 2.57
CA ARG A 3 6.17 9.72 1.82
C ARG A 3 5.44 9.22 0.57
N SER A 4 5.99 9.52 -0.59
CA SER A 4 5.47 9.04 -1.88
C SER A 4 5.36 7.51 -1.87
N ILE A 5 4.31 6.96 -2.49
CA ILE A 5 4.21 5.53 -2.75
C ILE A 5 5.32 5.17 -3.76
N LYS A 6 6.19 4.21 -3.42
CA LYS A 6 7.28 3.72 -4.29
C LYS A 6 6.83 2.51 -5.13
N THR A 7 7.49 2.28 -6.25
CA THR A 7 7.23 1.09 -7.11
C THR A 7 7.79 -0.17 -6.44
N LEU A 8 6.92 -1.08 -6.03
CA LEU A 8 7.27 -2.33 -5.33
C LEU A 8 7.51 -3.50 -6.29
N ARG A 9 8.37 -3.33 -7.29
CA ARG A 9 8.78 -4.44 -8.17
C ARG A 9 10.16 -4.16 -8.78
N PRO A 10 10.92 -5.20 -9.19
CA PRO A 10 12.17 -5.00 -9.89
C PRO A 10 12.01 -4.22 -11.21
N PRO A 11 13.00 -3.38 -11.59
CA PRO A 11 14.27 -3.12 -10.92
C PRO A 11 14.22 -1.97 -9.88
N PHE A 12 13.02 -1.50 -9.50
CA PHE A 12 12.88 -0.34 -8.62
C PHE A 12 13.01 -0.68 -7.14
N THR A 13 12.63 -1.90 -6.77
CA THR A 13 12.78 -2.45 -5.42
C THR A 13 12.99 -3.94 -5.59
N ASP A 14 14.18 -4.41 -5.23
CA ASP A 14 14.57 -5.80 -5.42
C ASP A 14 13.99 -6.70 -4.32
N ASP A 15 14.03 -6.24 -3.07
CA ASP A 15 13.51 -6.96 -1.91
C ASP A 15 12.25 -6.27 -1.37
N VAL A 16 11.09 -6.64 -1.93
CA VAL A 16 9.79 -6.16 -1.45
C VAL A 16 9.34 -7.02 -0.27
N THR A 17 9.15 -6.37 0.88
CA THR A 17 8.62 -7.04 2.08
C THR A 17 7.14 -6.79 2.26
N ASP A 18 6.50 -7.60 3.10
CA ASP A 18 5.12 -7.40 3.54
C ASP A 18 4.90 -6.04 4.19
N ASP A 19 5.90 -5.53 4.92
CA ASP A 19 5.87 -4.21 5.53
C ASP A 19 5.91 -3.10 4.48
N ASP A 20 6.63 -3.29 3.36
CA ASP A 20 6.63 -2.33 2.26
C ASP A 20 5.24 -2.23 1.61
N VAL A 21 4.57 -3.36 1.42
CA VAL A 21 3.21 -3.41 0.85
C VAL A 21 2.22 -2.72 1.80
N ARG A 22 2.27 -3.06 3.09
CA ARG A 22 1.41 -2.41 4.10
C ARG A 22 1.70 -0.92 4.21
N ALA A 23 2.95 -0.50 4.13
CA ALA A 23 3.33 0.91 4.14
C ALA A 23 2.78 1.66 2.92
N ALA A 24 2.83 1.06 1.73
CA ALA A 24 2.24 1.63 0.51
C ALA A 24 0.70 1.75 0.64
N ALA A 25 0.04 0.70 1.11
CA ALA A 25 -1.40 0.69 1.38
C ALA A 25 -1.81 1.80 2.36
N LEU A 26 -1.06 1.95 3.46
CA LEU A 26 -1.28 3.03 4.42
C LEU A 26 -1.18 4.42 3.78
N GLN A 27 -0.18 4.67 2.94
CA GLN A 27 -0.07 5.97 2.26
C GLN A 27 -1.21 6.19 1.26
N TYR A 28 -1.63 5.15 0.53
CA TYR A 28 -2.79 5.22 -0.36
C TYR A 28 -4.06 5.61 0.40
N VAL A 29 -4.37 4.89 1.49
CA VAL A 29 -5.58 5.16 2.29
C VAL A 29 -5.53 6.56 2.91
N ARG A 30 -4.37 7.01 3.41
CA ARG A 30 -4.19 8.40 3.88
C ARG A 30 -4.48 9.42 2.79
N LYS A 31 -3.98 9.17 1.58
CA LYS A 31 -4.15 10.08 0.44
C LYS A 31 -5.59 10.16 -0.02
N VAL A 32 -6.29 9.03 -0.10
CA VAL A 32 -7.68 8.94 -0.56
C VAL A 32 -8.65 9.47 0.50
N SER A 33 -8.47 9.10 1.76
CA SER A 33 -9.36 9.53 2.85
C SER A 33 -9.12 10.96 3.31
N GLY A 34 -7.96 11.55 3.03
CA GLY A 34 -7.55 12.85 3.57
C GLY A 34 -7.13 12.81 5.04
N PHE A 35 -7.23 11.66 5.71
CA PHE A 35 -6.81 11.51 7.10
C PHE A 35 -5.34 11.14 7.18
N ARG A 36 -4.54 11.96 7.86
CA ARG A 36 -3.18 11.56 8.26
C ARG A 36 -3.19 10.61 9.45
N SER A 37 -4.11 10.86 10.38
CA SER A 37 -4.46 9.99 11.50
C SER A 37 -5.99 10.01 11.63
N PRO A 38 -6.68 8.86 11.56
CA PRO A 38 -8.13 8.82 11.73
C PRO A 38 -8.50 9.16 13.19
N ALA A 39 -9.68 9.74 13.37
CA ALA A 39 -10.30 9.85 14.69
C ALA A 39 -10.70 8.46 15.23
N PRO A 40 -10.85 8.26 16.55
CA PRO A 40 -11.13 6.94 17.13
C PRO A 40 -12.34 6.22 16.51
N HIS A 41 -13.42 6.95 16.20
CA HIS A 41 -14.62 6.38 15.58
C HIS A 41 -14.42 5.92 14.13
N ASN A 42 -13.41 6.43 13.43
CA ASN A 42 -13.05 6.03 12.06
C ASN A 42 -11.87 5.05 12.01
N ALA A 43 -11.22 4.76 13.15
CA ALA A 43 -9.99 3.96 13.19
C ALA A 43 -10.21 2.54 12.63
N ALA A 44 -11.32 1.89 13.00
CA ALA A 44 -11.63 0.54 12.52
C ALA A 44 -11.84 0.51 10.99
N ALA A 45 -12.59 1.47 10.43
CA ALA A 45 -12.81 1.57 8.99
C ALA A 45 -11.51 1.89 8.24
N PHE A 46 -10.66 2.74 8.81
CA PHE A 46 -9.37 3.10 8.25
C PHE A 46 -8.41 1.91 8.20
N GLU A 47 -8.24 1.18 9.31
CA GLU A 47 -7.36 0.00 9.35
C GLU A 47 -7.88 -1.12 8.44
N ALA A 48 -9.20 -1.38 8.43
CA ALA A 48 -9.78 -2.36 7.51
C ALA A 48 -9.51 -2.03 6.03
N ALA A 49 -9.55 -0.73 5.67
CA ALA A 49 -9.18 -0.30 4.32
C ALA A 49 -7.69 -0.51 4.04
N VAL A 50 -6.80 -0.26 5.00
CA VAL A 50 -5.36 -0.52 4.86
C VAL A 50 -5.10 -2.01 4.63
N ASP A 51 -5.73 -2.88 5.42
CA ASP A 51 -5.53 -4.33 5.30
C ASP A 51 -6.10 -4.89 3.99
N GLY A 52 -7.25 -4.39 3.54
CA GLY A 52 -7.83 -4.74 2.24
C GLY A 52 -6.93 -4.33 1.07
N VAL A 53 -6.42 -3.10 1.08
CA VAL A 53 -5.48 -2.63 0.04
C VAL A 53 -4.16 -3.39 0.10
N THR A 54 -3.67 -3.74 1.30
CA THR A 54 -2.47 -4.56 1.47
C THR A 54 -2.63 -5.92 0.78
N THR A 55 -3.75 -6.60 1.04
CA THR A 55 -4.06 -7.91 0.45
C THR A 55 -4.16 -7.83 -1.07
N ALA A 56 -4.95 -6.89 -1.59
CA ALA A 56 -5.10 -6.71 -3.04
C ALA A 56 -3.77 -6.35 -3.72
N THR A 57 -2.90 -5.59 -3.05
CA THR A 57 -1.59 -5.23 -3.59
C THR A 57 -0.64 -6.43 -3.61
N ARG A 58 -0.65 -7.30 -2.58
CA ARG A 58 0.12 -8.55 -2.60
C ARG A 58 -0.30 -9.44 -3.78
N GLU A 59 -1.60 -9.70 -3.91
CA GLU A 59 -2.14 -10.49 -5.02
C GLU A 59 -1.76 -9.90 -6.39
N LEU A 60 -1.80 -8.57 -6.53
CA LEU A 60 -1.33 -7.90 -7.73
C LEU A 60 0.15 -8.19 -7.98
N LEU A 61 1.03 -7.97 -7.00
CA LEU A 61 2.47 -8.16 -7.17
C LEU A 61 2.84 -9.61 -7.50
N ASP A 62 2.10 -10.58 -6.96
CA ASP A 62 2.29 -12.01 -7.24
C ASP A 62 1.85 -12.41 -8.66
N THR A 63 0.92 -11.66 -9.27
CA THR A 63 0.28 -12.05 -10.53
C THR A 63 0.72 -11.22 -11.73
N ILE A 64 1.18 -9.98 -11.53
CA ILE A 64 1.58 -9.11 -12.63
C ILE A 64 2.79 -9.66 -13.39
N GLN A 65 2.64 -9.78 -14.71
CA GLN A 65 3.75 -10.10 -15.60
C GLN A 65 4.31 -8.81 -16.21
N VAL A 66 5.58 -8.53 -15.97
CA VAL A 66 6.26 -7.41 -16.64
C VAL A 66 6.79 -7.91 -17.99
N ARG A 67 6.02 -7.73 -19.06
CA ARG A 67 6.44 -8.04 -20.44
C ARG A 67 7.19 -6.85 -21.04
N GLY A 68 8.24 -7.12 -21.82
CA GLY A 68 9.03 -6.07 -22.49
C GLY A 68 10.39 -5.79 -21.84
N ARG A 69 11.00 -6.81 -21.24
CA ARG A 69 12.44 -6.88 -21.07
C ARG A 69 12.97 -7.96 -22.00
#